data_AF-A0A7V2QC52-F1
#
_entry.id   AF-A0A7V2QC52-F1
#
_cell.length_a   1.000
_cell.length_b   1.000
_cell.length_c   1.000
_cell.angle_alpha   90.00
_cell.angle_beta   90.00
_cell.angle_gamma   90.00
#
_symmetry.space_group_name_H-M   'P 1'
#
loop_
_entity.id
_entity.type
_entity.pdbx_description
1 polymer ?
#
loop_
_entity_poly.entity_id
_entity_poly.type
_entity_poly.pdbx_seq_one_letter_code
_entity_poly.pdbx_strand_id
1 'polypeptide(L)'
;GGASIPGAVASSVYLGGYEPDPPSNIQAEVVETGILVTWDPSPAIPGGFEPNGSPPVGFYSIYLNREEGELAYGWNHEGRPLPETSCLIPFRRQDLGPGDTGLALEEMDDGVYYLELHAFSVAPEGTAGHYVECIAHDPAQNIRIVIEGGHVRIEGP
;
A
#
# COMPACT_ATOMS: atom_id res chain seq x y z
N GLY A 1 -30.19 35.35 3.39
CA GLY A 1 -29.96 34.81 2.04
C GLY A 1 -29.22 33.50 2.21
N GLY A 2 -29.68 32.45 1.50
CA GLY A 2 -29.13 31.09 1.57
C GLY A 2 -30.24 30.07 1.83
N ALA A 3 -31.07 29.80 0.81
CA ALA A 3 -32.04 28.71 0.87
C ALA A 3 -31.32 27.38 0.57
N SER A 4 -31.48 26.41 1.45
CA SER A 4 -31.08 25.02 1.23
C SER A 4 -31.74 24.49 -0.05
N ILE A 5 -30.97 23.89 -0.97
CA ILE A 5 -31.53 23.28 -2.19
C ILE A 5 -32.19 21.95 -1.79
N PRO A 6 -33.53 21.82 -1.86
CA PRO A 6 -34.20 20.56 -1.59
C PRO A 6 -33.94 19.62 -2.79
N GLY A 7 -33.32 18.47 -2.55
CA GLY A 7 -33.14 17.41 -3.57
C GLY A 7 -31.71 16.91 -3.75
N ALA A 8 -30.69 17.52 -3.15
CA ALA A 8 -29.34 16.98 -3.17
C ALA A 8 -29.21 15.83 -2.16
N VAL A 9 -29.71 14.65 -2.52
CA VAL A 9 -29.26 13.41 -1.89
C VAL A 9 -27.86 13.18 -2.42
N ALA A 10 -26.84 13.60 -1.68
CA ALA A 10 -25.48 13.13 -1.92
C ALA A 10 -25.43 11.66 -1.50
N SER A 11 -25.93 10.76 -2.35
CA SER A 11 -25.64 9.34 -2.20
C SER A 11 -24.21 9.14 -2.64
N SER A 12 -23.30 8.85 -1.70
CA SER A 12 -22.02 8.26 -2.06
C SER A 12 -22.34 6.97 -2.80
N VAL A 13 -21.98 6.91 -4.09
CA VAL A 13 -22.14 5.71 -4.89
C VAL A 13 -20.85 4.93 -4.73
N TYR A 14 -20.86 3.97 -3.80
CA TYR A 14 -19.83 2.94 -3.77
C TYR A 14 -20.15 1.95 -4.88
N LEU A 15 -19.24 1.81 -5.84
CA LEU A 15 -19.35 0.83 -6.92
C LEU A 15 -18.87 -0.56 -6.44
N GLY A 16 -18.52 -0.69 -5.16
CA GLY A 16 -17.88 -1.81 -4.45
C GLY A 16 -18.44 -3.22 -4.66
N GLY A 17 -18.35 -3.74 -5.88
CA GLY A 17 -18.56 -5.13 -6.23
C GLY A 17 -17.27 -5.86 -6.64
N TYR A 18 -16.11 -5.22 -6.53
CA TYR A 18 -14.84 -5.72 -7.07
C TYR A 18 -13.69 -5.51 -6.06
N GLU A 19 -13.91 -5.98 -4.83
CA GLU A 19 -12.87 -6.04 -3.80
C GLU A 19 -11.76 -6.99 -4.28
N PRO A 20 -10.48 -6.56 -4.28
CA PRO A 20 -9.38 -7.43 -4.64
C PRO A 20 -9.18 -8.50 -3.57
N ASP A 21 -8.67 -9.66 -3.95
CA ASP A 21 -8.06 -10.54 -2.96
C ASP A 21 -6.81 -9.86 -2.37
N PRO A 22 -6.52 -10.05 -1.07
CA PRO A 22 -5.28 -9.55 -0.50
C PRO A 22 -4.07 -10.16 -1.22
N PRO A 23 -2.95 -9.43 -1.31
CA PRO A 23 -1.68 -10.00 -1.77
C PRO A 23 -1.30 -11.23 -0.94
N SER A 24 -0.61 -12.18 -1.55
CA SER A 24 -0.23 -13.43 -0.89
C SER A 24 1.26 -13.75 -1.04
N ASN A 25 1.75 -14.72 -0.24
CA ASN A 25 3.15 -15.15 -0.25
C ASN A 25 4.12 -13.97 -0.06
N ILE A 26 3.80 -13.07 0.86
CA ILE A 26 4.62 -11.88 1.14
C ILE A 26 5.92 -12.35 1.79
N GLN A 27 7.04 -11.93 1.21
CA GLN A 27 8.38 -12.22 1.71
C GLN A 27 9.17 -10.92 1.82
N ALA A 28 10.06 -10.86 2.81
CA ALA A 28 11.00 -9.77 2.96
C ALA A 28 12.40 -10.32 3.23
N GLU A 29 13.41 -9.67 2.65
CA GLU A 29 14.81 -9.98 2.85
C GLU A 29 15.60 -8.69 3.11
N VAL A 30 16.51 -8.72 4.09
CA VAL A 30 17.47 -7.63 4.28
C VAL A 30 18.58 -7.79 3.25
N VAL A 31 18.69 -6.82 2.35
CA VAL A 31 19.72 -6.73 1.31
C VAL A 31 20.67 -5.56 1.62
N GLU A 32 21.78 -5.44 0.89
CA GLU A 32 22.77 -4.39 1.12
C GLU A 32 22.17 -2.97 1.12
N THR A 33 21.15 -2.75 0.29
CA THR A 33 20.54 -1.43 0.06
C THR A 33 19.25 -1.18 0.85
N GLY A 34 18.77 -2.13 1.67
CA GLY A 34 17.51 -1.98 2.40
C GLY A 34 16.78 -3.30 2.63
N ILE A 35 15.44 -3.25 2.57
CA ILE A 35 14.59 -4.44 2.71
C ILE A 35 13.87 -4.66 1.38
N LEU A 36 14.18 -5.75 0.71
CA LEU A 36 13.47 -6.16 -0.50
C LEU A 36 12.22 -6.94 -0.10
N VAL A 37 11.06 -6.44 -0.51
CA VAL A 37 9.75 -7.04 -0.28
C VAL A 37 9.26 -7.60 -1.60
N THR A 38 8.74 -8.82 -1.59
CA THR A 38 8.18 -9.50 -2.77
C THR A 38 6.85 -10.16 -2.40
N TRP A 39 5.96 -10.33 -3.38
CA TRP A 39 4.66 -10.97 -3.18
C TRP A 39 4.14 -11.58 -4.48
N ASP A 40 3.14 -12.45 -4.35
CA ASP A 40 2.33 -12.91 -5.48
C ASP A 40 1.20 -11.91 -5.78
N PRO A 41 0.95 -11.59 -7.07
CA PRO A 41 -0.08 -10.64 -7.43
C PRO A 41 -1.48 -11.18 -7.13
N SER A 42 -2.33 -10.33 -6.57
CA SER A 42 -3.77 -10.53 -6.50
C SER A 42 -4.36 -10.73 -7.91
N PRO A 43 -5.36 -11.60 -8.08
CA PRO A 43 -6.04 -11.76 -9.36
C PRO A 43 -6.64 -10.43 -9.84
N ALA A 44 -6.43 -10.12 -11.13
CA ALA A 44 -7.04 -8.94 -11.73
C ALA A 44 -8.55 -9.13 -11.86
N ILE A 45 -9.32 -8.08 -11.55
CA ILE A 45 -10.77 -8.05 -11.64
C ILE A 45 -11.17 -6.96 -12.65
N PRO A 46 -11.69 -7.34 -13.84
CA PRO A 46 -12.01 -6.38 -14.88
C PRO A 46 -12.94 -5.25 -14.44
N GLY A 47 -12.52 -3.99 -14.64
CA GLY A 47 -13.25 -2.80 -14.21
C GLY A 47 -13.25 -2.54 -12.70
N GLY A 48 -12.48 -3.32 -11.93
CA GLY A 48 -12.23 -3.15 -10.51
C GLY A 48 -10.73 -3.12 -10.25
N PHE A 49 -10.17 -4.20 -9.68
CA PHE A 49 -8.73 -4.30 -9.48
C PHE A 49 -7.97 -4.66 -10.77
N GLU A 50 -7.60 -3.66 -11.59
CA GLU A 50 -6.75 -3.85 -12.77
C GLU A 50 -5.49 -2.97 -12.69
N PRO A 51 -4.45 -3.39 -11.95
CA PRO A 51 -3.23 -2.59 -11.77
C PRO A 51 -2.39 -2.42 -13.03
N ASN A 52 -2.61 -3.28 -14.03
CA ASN A 52 -1.96 -3.20 -15.35
C ASN A 52 -2.90 -2.65 -16.44
N GLY A 53 -4.08 -2.17 -16.06
CA GLY A 53 -5.04 -1.52 -16.95
C GLY A 53 -4.54 -0.17 -17.49
N SER A 54 -5.30 0.41 -18.43
CA SER A 54 -5.04 1.76 -18.96
C SER A 54 -6.34 2.56 -19.03
N PRO A 55 -6.61 3.48 -18.07
CA PRO A 55 -5.80 3.77 -16.88
C PRO A 55 -5.82 2.60 -15.86
N PRO A 56 -4.81 2.47 -14.98
CA PRO A 56 -4.86 1.51 -13.86
C PRO A 56 -6.01 1.86 -12.93
N VAL A 57 -6.80 0.85 -12.55
CA VAL A 57 -7.91 0.98 -11.58
C VAL A 57 -7.68 0.16 -10.31
N GLY A 58 -6.45 -0.29 -10.10
CA GLY A 58 -5.99 -0.84 -8.84
C GLY A 58 -4.52 -0.53 -8.60
N PHE A 59 -4.08 -0.60 -7.35
CA PHE A 59 -2.67 -0.50 -6.98
C PHE A 59 -2.38 -1.22 -5.66
N TYR A 60 -1.12 -1.20 -5.26
CA TYR A 60 -0.55 -1.82 -4.08
C TYR A 60 0.16 -0.74 -3.30
N SER A 61 0.03 -0.79 -1.98
CA SER A 61 0.84 0.00 -1.08
C SER A 61 1.48 -0.86 -0.02
N ILE A 62 2.69 -0.49 0.35
CA ILE A 62 3.37 -1.00 1.54
C ILE A 62 3.31 0.06 2.61
N TYR A 63 2.96 -0.34 3.83
CA TYR A 63 3.09 0.50 5.01
C TYR A 63 4.00 -0.21 6.01
N LEU A 64 4.91 0.56 6.59
CA LEU A 64 5.70 0.13 7.73
C LEU A 64 5.24 0.93 8.94
N ASN A 65 4.39 0.31 9.76
CA ASN A 65 3.82 0.92 10.94
C ASN A 65 4.61 0.50 12.17
N ARG A 66 4.95 1.44 13.05
CA ARG A 66 5.47 1.12 14.39
C ARG A 66 4.40 0.32 15.14
N GLU A 67 4.80 -0.54 16.07
CA GLU A 67 3.86 -1.34 16.89
C GLU A 67 2.80 -0.49 17.63
N GLU A 68 3.10 0.78 17.89
CA GLU A 68 2.18 1.75 18.49
C GLU A 68 1.19 2.40 17.49
N GLY A 69 1.27 2.02 16.21
CA GLY A 69 0.35 2.41 15.12
C GLY A 69 0.79 3.62 14.30
N GLU A 70 1.98 4.19 14.54
CA GLU A 70 2.50 5.30 13.76
C GLU A 70 3.10 4.82 12.43
N LEU A 71 2.68 5.41 11.31
CA LEU A 71 3.27 5.13 10.00
C LEU A 71 4.69 5.73 9.91
N ALA A 72 5.71 4.88 9.85
CA ALA A 72 7.10 5.30 9.70
C ALA A 72 7.50 5.46 8.23
N TYR A 73 7.05 4.54 7.38
CA TYR A 73 7.30 4.56 5.94
C TYR A 73 6.09 4.06 5.17
N GLY A 74 5.87 4.63 3.99
CA GLY A 74 4.86 4.16 3.06
C GLY A 74 5.38 4.18 1.64
N TRP A 75 4.96 3.22 0.85
CA TRP A 75 5.16 3.18 -0.59
C TRP A 75 3.84 2.88 -1.28
N ASN A 76 3.57 3.54 -2.41
CA ASN A 76 2.48 3.15 -3.30
C ASN A 76 2.87 3.36 -4.76
N HIS A 77 2.28 2.57 -5.65
CA HIS A 77 2.47 2.73 -7.10
C HIS A 77 1.25 3.37 -7.79
N GLU A 78 0.50 4.18 -7.05
CA GLU A 78 -0.71 4.83 -7.52
C GLU A 78 -0.53 5.55 -8.87
N GLY A 79 -1.54 5.44 -9.74
CA GLY A 79 -1.58 6.10 -11.04
C GLY A 79 -0.52 5.62 -12.04
N ARG A 80 0.17 4.52 -11.74
CA ARG A 80 1.23 3.94 -12.57
C ARG A 80 0.97 2.44 -12.77
N PRO A 81 1.26 1.87 -13.94
CA PRO A 81 1.21 0.42 -14.11
C PRO A 81 2.13 -0.23 -13.08
N LEU A 82 1.72 -1.36 -12.50
CA LEU A 82 2.60 -2.14 -11.64
C LEU A 82 3.73 -2.74 -12.48
N PRO A 83 5.00 -2.27 -12.33
CA PRO A 83 6.06 -2.81 -13.15
C PRO A 83 6.50 -4.20 -12.67
N GLU A 84 6.41 -4.47 -11.35
CA GLU A 84 6.95 -5.67 -10.69
C GLU A 84 6.18 -5.96 -9.39
N THR A 85 6.10 -7.23 -8.95
CA THR A 85 5.55 -7.61 -7.63
C THR A 85 6.62 -7.58 -6.53
N SER A 86 7.33 -6.47 -6.48
CA SER A 86 8.40 -6.21 -5.52
C SER A 86 8.55 -4.73 -5.21
N CYS A 87 9.08 -4.44 -4.03
CA CYS A 87 9.40 -3.08 -3.58
C CYS A 87 10.65 -3.11 -2.68
N LEU A 88 11.56 -2.17 -2.87
CA LEU A 88 12.69 -1.97 -1.98
C LEU A 88 12.34 -0.85 -1.00
N ILE A 89 12.31 -1.15 0.31
CA ILE A 89 12.31 -0.14 1.36
C ILE A 89 13.77 0.29 1.54
N PRO A 90 14.15 1.51 1.14
CA PRO A 90 15.55 1.88 1.05
C PRO A 90 16.16 2.14 2.43
N PHE A 91 17.44 1.77 2.56
CA PHE A 91 18.18 2.06 3.78
C PHE A 91 18.42 3.56 3.96
N ARG A 92 18.78 4.25 2.87
CA ARG A 92 19.17 5.67 2.90
C ARG A 92 18.10 6.58 2.32
N ARG A 93 18.01 7.78 2.87
CA ARG A 93 17.02 8.78 2.41
C ARG A 93 17.17 9.15 0.94
N GLN A 94 18.41 9.24 0.47
CA GLN A 94 18.72 9.61 -0.92
C GLN A 94 18.27 8.56 -1.95
N ASP A 95 18.00 7.33 -1.50
CA ASP A 95 17.59 6.21 -2.35
C ASP A 95 16.05 6.06 -2.41
N LEU A 96 15.30 6.94 -1.72
CA LEU A 96 13.85 7.04 -1.86
C LEU A 96 13.49 7.42 -3.30
N GLY A 97 12.57 6.65 -3.87
CA GLY A 97 12.09 6.79 -5.23
C GLY A 97 10.65 7.33 -5.32
N PRO A 98 10.10 7.31 -6.53
CA PRO A 98 8.74 7.78 -6.78
C PRO A 98 7.69 6.88 -6.10
N GLY A 99 6.91 7.44 -5.18
CA GLY A 99 5.87 6.73 -4.43
C GLY A 99 6.23 6.45 -2.98
N ASP A 100 7.52 6.59 -2.64
CA ASP A 100 8.00 6.51 -1.27
C ASP A 100 7.60 7.75 -0.46
N THR A 101 7.25 7.53 0.81
CA THR A 101 6.83 8.54 1.78
C THR A 101 7.35 8.17 3.17
N GLY A 102 7.54 9.18 4.03
CA GLY A 102 8.04 8.98 5.39
C GLY A 102 9.56 8.92 5.49
N LEU A 103 10.05 7.99 6.31
CA LEU A 103 11.45 7.83 6.71
C LEU A 103 12.14 6.72 5.89
N ALA A 104 13.44 6.87 5.61
CA ALA A 104 14.29 5.74 5.24
C ALA A 104 14.64 4.90 6.47
N LEU A 105 15.09 3.64 6.29
CA LEU A 105 15.37 2.76 7.43
C LEU A 105 16.43 3.32 8.40
N GLU A 106 17.45 4.03 7.90
CA GLU A 106 18.48 4.65 8.76
C GLU A 106 17.97 5.80 9.62
N GLU A 107 16.80 6.35 9.29
CA GLU A 107 16.16 7.46 10.02
C GLU A 107 15.14 6.96 11.04
N MET A 108 14.82 5.66 11.04
CA MET A 108 13.85 5.07 11.96
C MET A 108 14.48 4.80 13.31
N ASP A 109 13.73 5.08 14.37
CA ASP A 109 14.14 4.73 15.73
C ASP A 109 14.18 3.21 15.92
N ASP A 110 14.97 2.76 16.90
CA ASP A 110 14.91 1.40 17.40
C ASP A 110 13.47 1.04 17.83
N GLY A 111 13.04 -0.16 17.47
CA GLY A 111 11.67 -0.60 17.71
C GLY A 111 11.21 -1.74 16.83
N VAL A 112 9.91 -2.02 16.95
CA VAL A 112 9.21 -3.07 16.22
C VAL A 112 8.26 -2.40 15.25
N TYR A 113 8.31 -2.85 14.01
CA TYR A 113 7.49 -2.37 12.92
C TYR A 113 6.77 -3.54 12.26
N TYR A 114 5.54 -3.31 11.82
CA TYR A 114 4.76 -4.25 11.04
C TYR A 114 4.72 -3.75 9.61
N LEU A 115 5.24 -4.57 8.71
CA LEU A 115 5.10 -4.39 7.29
C LEU A 115 3.76 -4.96 6.86
N GLU A 116 2.95 -4.10 6.26
CA GLU A 116 1.65 -4.43 5.70
C GLU A 116 1.67 -4.15 4.20
N LEU A 117 1.20 -5.11 3.40
CA LEU A 117 0.97 -4.91 1.98
C LEU A 117 -0.53 -4.93 1.71
N HIS A 118 -1.00 -3.91 1.02
CA HIS A 118 -2.40 -3.65 0.77
C HIS A 118 -2.67 -3.64 -0.74
N ALA A 119 -3.76 -4.26 -1.18
CA ALA A 119 -4.30 -4.11 -2.53
C ALA A 119 -5.47 -3.11 -2.50
N PHE A 120 -5.44 -2.11 -3.37
CA PHE A 120 -6.45 -1.06 -3.49
C PHE A 120 -7.18 -1.18 -4.82
N SER A 121 -8.50 -1.12 -4.79
CA SER A 121 -9.32 -0.85 -5.99
C SER A 121 -9.74 0.61 -6.00
N VAL A 122 -9.64 1.24 -7.18
CA VAL A 122 -9.89 2.66 -7.40
C VAL A 122 -11.11 2.85 -8.28
N ALA A 123 -11.95 3.84 -7.96
CA ALA A 123 -13.05 4.19 -8.84
C ALA A 123 -12.52 4.69 -10.20
N PRO A 124 -13.03 4.18 -11.34
CA PRO A 124 -12.61 4.67 -12.64
C PRO A 124 -12.83 6.18 -12.79
N GLU A 125 -11.95 6.86 -13.51
CA GLU A 125 -12.11 8.28 -13.81
C GLU A 125 -13.46 8.57 -14.47
N GLY A 126 -14.07 9.71 -14.11
CA GLY A 126 -15.37 10.12 -14.64
C GLY A 126 -16.57 9.40 -14.02
N THR A 127 -16.36 8.55 -13.02
CA THR A 127 -17.45 7.98 -12.20
C THR A 127 -17.76 8.87 -10.99
N ALA A 128 -18.89 8.61 -10.33
CA ALA A 128 -19.26 9.25 -9.07
C ALA A 128 -18.66 8.54 -7.83
N GLY A 129 -17.76 7.56 -8.05
CA GLY A 129 -17.10 6.80 -6.99
C GLY A 129 -16.10 7.65 -6.21
N HIS A 130 -15.82 7.22 -4.99
CA HIS A 130 -14.70 7.72 -4.19
C HIS A 130 -13.40 7.14 -4.72
N TYR A 131 -12.32 7.89 -4.55
CA TYR A 131 -11.03 7.52 -5.13
C TYR A 131 -10.62 6.08 -4.78
N VAL A 132 -10.45 5.76 -3.50
CA VAL A 132 -10.31 4.38 -3.03
C VAL A 132 -11.70 3.83 -2.71
N GLU A 133 -12.08 2.76 -3.40
CA GLU A 133 -13.36 2.08 -3.20
C GLU A 133 -13.23 0.88 -2.26
N CYS A 134 -12.12 0.13 -2.37
CA CYS A 134 -11.87 -1.06 -1.56
C CYS A 134 -10.38 -1.19 -1.22
N ILE A 135 -10.09 -1.79 -0.07
CA ILE A 135 -8.74 -2.09 0.42
C ILE A 135 -8.76 -3.52 0.94
N ALA A 136 -7.84 -4.36 0.46
CA ALA A 136 -7.67 -5.72 0.92
C ALA A 136 -6.26 -5.93 1.48
N HIS A 137 -6.21 -6.55 2.65
CA HIS A 137 -5.00 -6.84 3.40
C HIS A 137 -5.25 -8.12 4.22
N ASP A 138 -4.25 -8.99 4.30
CA ASP A 138 -4.27 -10.15 5.19
C ASP A 138 -3.33 -9.92 6.39
N PRO A 139 -3.85 -9.65 7.59
CA PRO A 139 -3.04 -9.48 8.80
C PRO A 139 -2.16 -10.69 9.13
N ALA A 140 -2.52 -11.90 8.68
CA ALA A 140 -1.73 -13.10 8.89
C ALA A 140 -0.45 -13.13 8.04
N GLN A 141 -0.35 -12.26 7.02
CA GLN A 141 0.83 -12.11 6.17
C GLN A 141 1.71 -10.91 6.59
N ASN A 142 1.38 -10.22 7.68
CA ASN A 142 2.21 -9.12 8.19
C ASN A 142 3.61 -9.63 8.56
N ILE A 143 4.63 -8.89 8.13
CA ILE A 143 6.02 -9.21 8.46
C ILE A 143 6.48 -8.30 9.58
N ARG A 144 7.07 -8.88 10.64
CA ARG A 144 7.59 -8.12 11.77
C ARG A 144 9.06 -7.75 11.49
N ILE A 145 9.33 -6.46 11.46
CA ILE A 145 10.67 -5.89 11.25
C ILE A 145 11.13 -5.28 12.56
N VAL A 146 12.32 -5.65 13.01
CA VAL A 146 12.90 -5.11 14.25
C VAL A 146 14.16 -4.33 13.91
N ILE A 147 14.24 -3.12 14.43
CA ILE A 147 15.41 -2.24 14.34
C ILE A 147 15.99 -2.11 15.73
N GLU A 148 17.26 -2.48 15.89
CA GLU A 148 17.96 -2.39 17.18
C GLU A 148 19.43 -2.03 16.96
N GLY A 149 19.88 -0.92 17.55
CA GLY A 149 21.24 -0.42 17.37
C GLY A 149 21.59 -0.13 15.91
N GLY A 150 20.62 0.27 15.09
CA GLY A 150 20.78 0.49 13.65
C GLY A 150 20.88 -0.80 12.81
N HIS A 151 20.67 -1.98 13.41
CA HIS A 151 20.59 -3.25 12.69
C HIS A 151 19.13 -3.62 12.43
N VAL A 152 18.82 -3.98 11.18
CA VAL A 152 17.51 -4.44 10.75
C VAL A 152 17.48 -5.96 10.76
N ARG A 153 16.44 -6.55 11.33
CA ARG A 153 16.17 -7.99 11.28
C ARG A 153 14.69 -8.25 10.97
N ILE A 154 14.45 -9.31 10.22
CA ILE A 154 13.10 -9.74 9.84
C ILE A 154 12.73 -10.95 10.69
N GLU A 155 11.62 -10.84 11.40
CA GLU A 155 10.96 -11.97 12.03
C GLU A 155 9.79 -12.36 11.13
N GLY A 156 9.82 -13.61 10.66
CA GLY A 156 8.72 -14.15 9.87
C GLY A 156 7.39 -14.17 10.66
N PRO A 157 6.26 -14.32 9.96
CA PRO A 157 4.97 -14.54 10.60
C PRO A 157 4.96 -15.79 11.50
#